data_AF-A0A246U373-F1
#
_entry.id   AF-A0A246U373-F1
#
_cell.length_a   1.000
_cell.length_b   1.000
_cell.length_c   1.000
_cell.angle_alpha   90.00
_cell.angle_beta   90.00
_cell.angle_gamma   90.00
#
_symmetry.space_group_name_H-M   'P 1'
#
loop_
_entity.id
_entity.type
_entity.pdbx_description
1 polymer ?
#
loop_
_entity_poly.entity_id
_entity_poly.type
_entity_poly.pdbx_seq_one_letter_code
_entity_poly.pdbx_strand_id
1 'polypeptide(L)' 'MTETTAEQLIFTLSVAQEIASLESPDYDLVLLLIQKALQVAKEEASRRGAIVDFDDVSQREH' A
#
# COMPACT_ATOMS: atom_id res chain seq x y z
N MET A 1 8.79 -21.80 -0.07
CA MET A 1 8.20 -20.46 -0.33
C MET A 1 8.54 -19.61 0.87
N THR A 2 9.22 -18.48 0.68
CA THR A 2 9.44 -17.53 1.78
C THR A 2 8.08 -16.98 2.19
N GLU A 3 7.70 -17.14 3.45
CA GLU A 3 6.53 -16.44 3.99
C GLU A 3 6.79 -14.95 3.87
N THR A 4 6.06 -14.28 2.98
CA THR A 4 6.08 -12.82 2.90
C THR A 4 5.40 -12.27 4.15
N THR A 5 6.11 -11.45 4.93
CA THR A 5 5.49 -10.83 6.10
C THR A 5 4.48 -9.77 5.66
N ALA A 6 3.49 -9.49 6.51
CA ALA A 6 2.53 -8.43 6.21
C ALA A 6 3.23 -7.08 6.00
N GLU A 7 4.34 -6.80 6.71
CA GLU A 7 5.11 -5.56 6.51
C GLU A 7 5.77 -5.50 5.13
N GLN A 8 6.36 -6.61 4.66
CA GLN A 8 6.98 -6.67 3.33
C GLN A 8 5.95 -6.46 2.22
N LEU A 9 4.75 -7.02 2.39
CA LEU A 9 3.65 -6.83 1.45
C LEU A 9 3.17 -5.38 1.43
N ILE A 10 2.93 -4.78 2.60
CA ILE A 10 2.46 -3.40 2.70
C ILE A 10 3.52 -2.44 2.13
N PHE A 11 4.80 -2.63 2.46
CA PHE A 11 5.90 -1.83 1.89
C PHE A 11 5.91 -1.89 0.36
N THR A 12 5.85 -3.11 -0.20
CA THR A 12 5.88 -3.31 -1.65
C THR A 12 4.69 -2.63 -2.34
N LEU A 13 3.50 -2.72 -1.73
CA LEU A 13 2.30 -2.10 -2.26
C LEU A 13 2.35 -0.57 -2.16
N SER A 14 2.93 0.01 -1.10
CA SER A 14 3.14 1.45 -0.99
C SER A 14 4.04 1.97 -2.11
N VAL A 15 5.15 1.28 -2.41
CA VAL A 15 6.02 1.65 -3.54
C VAL A 15 5.29 1.53 -4.88
N ALA A 16 4.49 0.48 -5.07
CA ALA A 16 3.69 0.32 -6.28
C ALA A 16 2.65 1.45 -6.43
N GLN A 17 2.07 1.94 -5.33
CA GLN A 17 1.13 3.06 -5.31
C GLN A 17 1.80 4.35 -5.79
N GLU A 18 3.00 4.64 -5.27
CA GLU A 18 3.78 5.81 -5.67
C GLU A 18 4.06 5.78 -7.17
N ILE A 19 4.54 4.65 -7.70
CA ILE A 19 4.80 4.47 -9.13
C ILE A 19 3.52 4.68 -9.96
N ALA A 20 2.43 4.02 -9.58
CA ALA A 20 1.16 4.12 -10.31
C ALA A 20 0.58 5.53 -10.31
N SER A 21 0.79 6.30 -9.23
CA SER A 21 0.32 7.69 -9.14
C SER A 21 1.04 8.63 -10.11
N LEU A 22 2.30 8.35 -10.46
CA LEU A 22 3.09 9.13 -11.41
C LEU A 22 2.71 8.88 -12.87
N GLU A 23 2.11 7.72 -13.17
CA GLU A 23 1.74 7.28 -14.52
C GLU A 23 0.26 7.55 -14.86
N SER A 24 -0.47 8.26 -13.99
CA SER A 24 -1.88 8.65 -14.22
C SER A 24 -2.01 9.55 -15.47
N PRO A 25 -3.06 9.37 -16.33
CA PRO A 25 -4.33 8.68 -16.07
C PRO A 25 -4.43 7.21 -16.51
N ASP A 26 -3.45 6.65 -17.20
CA ASP A 26 -3.54 5.28 -17.75
C ASP A 26 -3.59 4.19 -16.66
N TYR A 27 -3.24 4.56 -15.42
CA TYR A 27 -3.08 3.67 -14.29
C TYR A 27 -4.14 3.82 -13.18
N ASP A 28 -5.22 4.58 -13.39
CA ASP A 28 -6.25 4.81 -12.36
C ASP A 28 -6.85 3.50 -11.80
N LEU A 29 -7.11 2.51 -12.68
CA LEU A 29 -7.59 1.20 -12.24
C LEU A 29 -6.54 0.45 -11.43
N VAL A 30 -5.26 0.55 -11.80
CA VAL A 30 -4.15 -0.10 -11.10
C VAL A 30 -3.98 0.54 -9.71
N LEU A 31 -4.04 1.86 -9.64
CA LEU A 31 -3.98 2.62 -8.39
C LEU A 31 -5.10 2.21 -7.43
N LEU A 32 -6.33 2.08 -7.93
CA LEU A 32 -7.47 1.60 -7.14
C LEU A 32 -7.26 0.17 -6.60
N LEU A 33 -6.70 -0.73 -7.40
CA LEU A 33 -6.42 -2.10 -6.98
C LEU A 33 -5.32 -2.15 -5.91
N ILE A 34 -4.28 -1.33 -6.05
CA ILE A 34 -3.20 -1.21 -5.06
C ILE A 34 -3.74 -0.67 -3.73
N GLN A 35 -4.57 0.37 -3.77
CA GLN A 35 -5.21 0.93 -2.57
C GLN A 35 -6.05 -0.13 -1.83
N LYS A 36 -6.83 -0.95 -2.55
CA LYS A 36 -7.59 -2.05 -1.95
C LYS A 36 -6.68 -3.12 -1.33
N ALA A 37 -5.60 -3.48 -2.02
CA ALA A 37 -4.64 -4.46 -1.50
C ALA A 37 -3.94 -3.94 -0.23
N LEU A 38 -3.56 -2.66 -0.19
CA LEU A 38 -2.98 -2.00 0.99
C LEU A 38 -3.94 -2.06 2.18
N GLN A 39 -5.22 -1.75 1.97
CA GLN A 39 -6.23 -1.81 3.02
C GLN A 39 -6.32 -3.20 3.63
N VAL A 40 -6.48 -4.24 2.80
CA VAL A 40 -6.60 -5.63 3.26
C VAL A 40 -5.33 -6.09 3.99
N ALA A 41 -4.16 -5.72 3.48
CA ALA A 41 -2.88 -6.07 4.10
C ALA A 41 -2.70 -5.41 5.47
N LYS A 42 -3.05 -4.12 5.61
CA LYS A 42 -3.03 -3.39 6.88
C LYS A 42 -4.02 -3.99 7.90
N GLU A 43 -5.22 -4.37 7.46
CA GLU A 43 -6.22 -5.04 8.30
C GLU A 43 -5.74 -6.42 8.79
N GLU A 44 -5.09 -7.21 7.93
CA GLU A 44 -4.49 -8.49 8.32
C GLU A 44 -3.30 -8.30 9.29
N ALA A 45 -2.44 -7.31 9.04
CA ALA A 45 -1.35 -6.98 9.96
C ALA A 45 -1.88 -6.61 11.35
N SER A 46 -2.90 -5.74 11.40
CA SER A 46 -3.56 -5.33 12.64
C SER A 46 -4.16 -6.53 13.39
N ARG A 47 -4.87 -7.43 12.69
CA ARG A 47 -5.41 -8.66 13.29
C ARG A 47 -4.33 -9.57 13.89
N ARG A 48 -3.11 -9.51 13.36
CA ARG A 48 -1.94 -10.26 13.86
C ARG A 48 -1.15 -9.52 14.93
N GLY A 49 -1.60 -8.32 15.34
CA GLY A 49 -0.92 -7.50 16.35
C GLY A 49 0.28 -6.71 15.81
N ALA A 50 0.45 -6.62 14.49
CA ALA A 50 1.45 -5.76 13.86
C ALA A 50 0.83 -4.38 13.59
N ILE A 51 1.41 -3.33 14.19
CA ILE A 51 1.08 -1.94 13.88
C ILE A 51 2.03 -1.49 12.78
N VAL A 52 1.45 -1.11 11.64
CA VAL A 52 2.20 -0.70 10.46
C VAL A 52 1.80 0.73 10.15
N ASP A 53 2.62 1.68 10.59
CA ASP A 53 2.46 3.11 10.34
C ASP A 53 3.31 3.49 9.13
N PHE A 54 2.69 3.48 7.95
CA PHE A 54 3.26 4.13 6.79
C PHE A 54 2.55 5.47 6.68
N ASP A 55 3.30 6.55 6.91
CA ASP A 55 2.83 7.92 6.70
C ASP A 55 2.08 7.97 5.37
N ASP A 56 0.76 8.18 5.42
CA ASP A 56 -0.01 8.54 4.23
C ASP A 56 0.62 9.83 3.71
N VAL A 57 1.36 9.74 2.61
CA VAL A 57 1.90 10.89 1.86
C VAL A 57 0.75 11.61 1.14
N SER A 58 -0.31 11.92 1.88
CA SER A 58 -1.47 12.69 1.43
C SER A 58 -1.51 14.09 2.05
N GLN A 59 -0.47 14.54 2.76
CA GLN A 59 -0.39 15.90 3.32
C GLN A 59 0.92 16.65 2.99
N ARG A 60 1.55 16.37 1.84
CA ARG A 60 2.53 17.30 1.26
C ARG A 60 1.94 17.88 -0.01
N GLU A 61 1.08 18.88 0.17
CA GLU A 61 0.91 20.06 -0.69
C GLU A 61 -0.39 20.77 -0.28
N HIS A 62 -0.24 21.76 0.60
CA HIS A 62 -1.24 22.78 0.89
C HIS A 62 -0.58 24.14 0.81
#